data_AF-A0A941UIQ5-F1
#
_entry.id   AF-A0A941UIQ5-F1
#
_cell.length_a   1.000
_cell.length_b   1.000
_cell.length_c   1.000
_cell.angle_alpha   90.00
_cell.angle_beta   90.00
_cell.angle_gamma   90.00
#
_symmetry.space_group_name_H-M   'P 1'
#
loop_
_entity.id
_entity.type
_entity.pdbx_description
1 polymer ?
#
loop_
_entity_poly.entity_id
_entity_poly.type
_entity_poly.pdbx_seq_one_letter_code
_entity_poly.pdbx_strand_id
1 'polypeptide(L)'
;MKKLNCWEFKKCGRQFGGEKVSELGLCPVVIEISLEGTHDGESGGRACWVLEGTICKGYIHGNFIEKQRECEKCDFYEYVKQQEGNNFLSIATLLKIIEDYNNREL
;
A
#
# COMPACT_ATOMS: atom_id res chain seq x y z
N MET A 1 19.90 0.30 -4.96
CA MET A 1 19.44 -0.10 -3.61
C MET A 1 18.01 -0.61 -3.71
N LYS A 2 17.60 -1.59 -2.90
CA LYS A 2 16.21 -2.06 -2.84
C LYS A 2 15.31 -0.93 -2.30
N LYS A 3 14.19 -0.64 -2.95
CA LYS A 3 13.17 0.28 -2.42
C LYS A 3 12.35 -0.45 -1.35
N LEU A 4 11.99 0.27 -0.28
CA LEU A 4 11.27 -0.33 0.85
C LEU A 4 9.77 -0.36 0.60
N ASN A 5 9.11 -1.43 1.03
CA ASN A 5 7.66 -1.53 1.15
C ASN A 5 7.18 -0.86 2.45
N CYS A 6 5.88 -0.56 2.53
CA CYS A 6 5.31 0.17 3.66
C CYS A 6 5.54 -0.53 5.01
N TRP A 7 5.48 -1.86 5.04
CA TRP A 7 5.68 -2.64 6.27
C TRP A 7 7.15 -2.67 6.71
N GLU A 8 8.11 -2.59 5.78
CA GLU A 8 9.54 -2.49 6.09
C GLU A 8 9.87 -1.09 6.61
N PHE A 9 9.32 -0.05 5.96
CA PHE A 9 9.51 1.34 6.35
C PHE A 9 8.85 1.64 7.71
N LYS A 10 7.59 1.22 7.89
CA LYS A 10 6.81 1.46 9.11
C LYS A 10 7.11 0.49 10.23
N LYS A 11 7.74 -0.65 9.94
CA LYS A 11 7.99 -1.74 10.89
C LYS A 11 6.72 -2.14 11.64
N CYS A 12 5.61 -2.27 10.91
CA CYS A 12 4.30 -2.50 11.52
C CYS A 12 4.08 -3.95 11.98
N GLY A 13 4.88 -4.91 11.48
CA GLY A 13 4.83 -6.31 11.90
C GLY A 13 3.63 -7.10 11.36
N ARG A 14 2.94 -6.60 10.33
CA ARG A 14 1.76 -7.25 9.70
C ARG A 14 2.03 -7.83 8.31
N GLN A 15 3.31 -7.97 7.94
CA GLN A 15 3.77 -8.75 6.77
C GLN A 15 3.75 -10.25 7.05
N PHE A 16 3.99 -11.09 6.04
CA PHE A 16 4.14 -12.55 6.23
C PHE A 16 5.19 -12.85 7.30
N GLY A 17 4.83 -13.70 8.27
CA GLY A 17 5.68 -14.04 9.42
C GLY A 17 5.92 -12.89 10.41
N GLY A 18 5.21 -11.76 10.26
CA GLY A 18 5.31 -10.62 11.16
C GLY A 18 4.73 -10.90 12.55
N GLU A 19 5.35 -10.30 13.57
CA GLU A 19 5.01 -10.51 14.98
C GLU A 19 3.56 -10.13 15.36
N LYS A 20 2.91 -9.26 14.58
CA LYS A 20 1.53 -8.79 14.85
C LYS A 20 0.48 -9.52 14.03
N VAL A 21 0.85 -10.51 13.21
CA VAL A 21 -0.12 -11.25 12.38
C VAL A 21 -1.09 -12.06 13.25
N SER A 22 -0.63 -12.66 14.35
CA SER A 22 -1.49 -13.45 15.24
C SER A 22 -2.54 -12.61 15.99
N GLU A 23 -2.21 -11.34 16.28
CA GLU A 23 -3.07 -10.42 17.02
C GLU A 23 -3.98 -9.58 16.09
N LEU A 24 -3.40 -9.00 15.04
CA LEU A 24 -4.05 -8.00 14.18
C LEU A 24 -4.34 -8.50 12.77
N GLY A 25 -4.05 -9.77 12.48
CA GLY A 25 -4.17 -10.34 11.15
C GLY A 25 -3.12 -9.83 10.15
N LEU A 26 -3.04 -10.53 9.02
CA LEU A 26 -2.19 -10.15 7.89
C LEU A 26 -2.68 -8.82 7.29
N CYS A 27 -1.74 -7.94 6.92
CA CYS A 27 -2.09 -6.69 6.26
C CYS A 27 -2.59 -6.96 4.82
N PRO A 28 -3.72 -6.38 4.38
CA PRO A 28 -4.24 -6.59 3.03
C PRO A 28 -3.24 -6.15 1.93
N VAL A 29 -2.40 -5.16 2.23
CA VAL A 29 -1.35 -4.66 1.32
C VAL A 29 -0.39 -5.76 0.88
N VAL A 30 -0.14 -6.74 1.75
CA VAL A 30 0.87 -7.78 1.55
C VAL A 30 0.36 -8.85 0.57
N ILE A 31 -0.96 -8.98 0.43
CA ILE A 31 -1.62 -9.96 -0.45
C ILE A 31 -2.26 -9.33 -1.68
N GLU A 32 -2.15 -8.01 -1.84
CA GLU A 32 -2.66 -7.30 -3.00
C GLU A 32 -1.73 -7.49 -4.20
N ILE A 33 -1.87 -8.64 -4.86
CA ILE A 33 -1.01 -9.04 -5.98
C ILE A 33 -1.32 -8.28 -7.27
N SER A 34 -2.48 -7.61 -7.39
CA SER A 34 -2.79 -6.79 -8.55
C SER A 34 -1.81 -5.64 -8.75
N LEU A 35 -1.13 -5.23 -7.67
CA LEU A 35 -0.14 -4.16 -7.65
C LEU A 35 1.31 -4.66 -7.64
N GLU A 36 1.56 -5.95 -7.81
CA GLU A 36 2.92 -6.51 -7.83
C GLU A 36 3.84 -5.73 -8.78
N GLY A 37 5.04 -5.38 -8.32
CA GLY A 37 6.02 -4.59 -9.09
C GLY A 37 5.70 -3.10 -9.21
N THR A 38 4.56 -2.63 -8.71
CA THR A 38 4.19 -1.22 -8.74
C THR A 38 5.21 -0.38 -7.98
N HIS A 39 5.78 0.59 -8.69
CA HIS A 39 6.89 1.39 -8.20
C HIS A 39 8.07 0.53 -7.71
N ASP A 40 8.40 -0.60 -8.35
CA ASP A 40 9.44 -1.53 -7.86
C ASP A 40 9.18 -2.07 -6.43
N GLY A 41 7.91 -2.12 -6.01
CA GLY A 41 7.46 -2.70 -4.76
C GLY A 41 7.00 -4.15 -4.91
N GLU A 42 6.72 -4.78 -3.77
CA GLU A 42 6.10 -6.12 -3.71
C GLU A 42 4.63 -5.94 -3.32
N SER A 43 3.71 -6.67 -3.98
CA SER A 43 2.25 -6.52 -3.82
C SER A 43 1.82 -5.03 -3.82
N GLY A 44 0.94 -4.62 -2.91
CA GLY A 44 0.57 -3.22 -2.71
C GLY A 44 1.60 -2.39 -1.91
N GLY A 45 2.78 -2.92 -1.61
CA GLY A 45 3.71 -2.40 -0.60
C GLY A 45 4.18 -0.97 -0.85
N ARG A 46 4.29 -0.55 -2.12
CA ARG A 46 4.62 0.83 -2.52
C ARG A 46 3.44 1.57 -3.15
N ALA A 47 2.22 1.15 -2.83
CA ALA A 47 0.97 1.77 -3.23
C ALA A 47 -0.11 1.67 -2.13
N CYS A 48 0.27 1.41 -0.87
CA CYS A 48 -0.66 1.05 0.21
C CYS A 48 -1.79 2.07 0.47
N TRP A 49 -1.62 3.32 0.04
CA TRP A 49 -2.62 4.37 0.16
C TRP A 49 -3.90 4.11 -0.65
N VAL A 50 -3.87 3.22 -1.66
CA VAL A 50 -5.09 2.88 -2.43
C VAL A 50 -5.91 1.74 -1.83
N LEU A 51 -5.40 1.02 -0.82
CA LEU A 51 -6.05 -0.20 -0.29
C LEU A 51 -6.77 0.00 1.04
N GLU A 52 -8.05 -0.34 1.12
CA GLU A 52 -8.82 -0.25 2.37
C GLU A 52 -8.38 -1.30 3.42
N GLY A 53 -8.89 -1.21 4.65
CA GLY A 53 -8.56 -2.17 5.72
C GLY A 53 -7.12 -2.09 6.25
N THR A 54 -6.33 -1.11 5.80
CA THR A 54 -5.00 -0.85 6.34
C THR A 54 -5.07 -0.22 7.72
N ILE A 55 -4.30 -0.74 8.67
CA ILE A 55 -4.12 -0.14 10.00
C ILE A 55 -2.81 0.64 9.99
N CYS A 56 -2.91 1.92 9.66
CA CYS A 56 -1.79 2.86 9.72
C CYS A 56 -2.04 3.78 10.93
N LYS A 57 -1.01 4.05 11.73
CA LYS A 57 -1.11 4.83 13.00
C LYS A 57 -2.06 4.23 14.06
N GLY A 58 -2.40 2.93 13.97
CA GLY A 58 -3.14 2.22 15.03
C GLY A 58 -4.67 2.24 14.91
N TYR A 59 -5.24 2.78 13.83
CA TYR A 59 -6.68 2.73 13.54
C TYR A 59 -6.95 2.37 12.08
N ILE A 60 -8.17 1.88 11.80
CA ILE A 60 -8.66 1.68 10.43
C ILE A 60 -9.05 3.05 9.89
N HIS A 61 -8.44 3.47 8.78
CA HIS A 61 -8.85 4.71 8.11
C HIS A 61 -10.29 4.59 7.60
N GLY A 62 -11.06 5.69 7.71
CA GLY A 62 -12.47 5.80 7.30
C GLY A 62 -12.69 5.68 5.79
N ASN A 63 -13.68 6.39 5.24
CA ASN A 63 -13.99 6.33 3.81
C ASN A 63 -12.79 6.75 2.92
N PHE A 64 -12.84 6.37 1.64
CA PHE A 64 -11.74 6.57 0.68
C PHE A 64 -11.16 8.00 0.64
N ILE A 65 -12.01 9.04 0.74
CA ILE A 65 -11.61 10.45 0.66
C ILE A 65 -10.79 10.86 1.88
N GLU A 66 -11.23 10.48 3.07
CA GLU A 66 -10.50 10.75 4.33
C GLU A 66 -9.15 10.03 4.33
N LYS A 67 -9.15 8.78 3.87
CA LYS A 67 -7.94 7.97 3.74
C LYS A 67 -6.94 8.58 2.77
N GLN A 68 -7.39 9.09 1.63
CA GLN A 68 -6.52 9.76 0.66
C GLN A 68 -5.82 10.96 1.31
N ARG A 69 -6.58 11.87 1.95
CA ARG A 69 -6.01 13.06 2.59
C ARG A 69 -5.03 12.74 3.71
N GLU A 70 -5.29 11.69 4.49
CA GLU A 70 -4.36 11.24 5.54
C GLU A 70 -3.09 10.60 4.95
N CYS A 71 -3.24 9.88 3.84
CA CYS A 71 -2.12 9.24 3.16
C CYS A 71 -1.22 10.25 2.42
N GLU A 72 -1.76 11.35 1.91
CA GLU A 72 -0.97 12.46 1.35
C GLU A 72 -0.06 13.13 2.40
N LYS A 73 -0.38 12.97 3.70
CA LYS A 73 0.47 13.41 4.82
C LYS A 73 1.36 12.31 5.38
N CYS A 74 1.36 11.12 4.77
CA CYS A 74 2.17 9.99 5.21
C CYS A 74 3.62 10.19 4.73
N ASP A 75 4.56 10.19 5.67
CA ASP A 75 6.01 10.06 5.44
C ASP A 75 6.38 8.96 4.42
N PHE A 76 5.70 7.80 4.43
CA PHE A 76 5.97 6.74 3.46
C PHE A 76 5.44 7.08 2.06
N TYR A 77 4.28 7.74 1.96
CA TYR A 77 3.76 8.22 0.69
C TYR A 77 4.73 9.24 0.07
N GLU A 78 5.16 10.22 0.86
CA GLU A 78 6.13 11.22 0.43
C GLU A 78 7.49 10.59 0.08
N TYR A 79 7.94 9.60 0.86
CA TYR A 79 9.14 8.82 0.55
C TYR A 79 9.04 8.13 -0.82
N VAL A 80 7.92 7.47 -1.12
CA VAL A 80 7.70 6.84 -2.43
C VAL A 80 7.66 7.88 -3.54
N LYS A 81 6.89 8.96 -3.35
CA LYS A 81 6.74 10.05 -4.32
C LYS A 81 8.07 10.70 -4.68
N GLN A 82 8.93 10.95 -3.70
CA GLN A 82 10.27 11.49 -3.93
C GLN A 82 11.18 10.53 -4.70
N GLN A 83 11.07 9.22 -4.44
CA GLN A 83 11.86 8.20 -5.15
C GLN A 83 11.43 7.99 -6.59
N GLU A 84 10.13 8.06 -6.87
CA GLU A 84 9.60 7.86 -8.23
C GLU A 84 9.70 9.12 -9.09
N GLY A 85 9.57 10.30 -8.49
CA GLY A 85 9.59 11.58 -9.22
C GLY A 85 8.53 11.59 -10.32
N ASN A 86 8.96 11.77 -11.57
CA ASN A 86 8.06 11.81 -12.73
C ASN A 86 7.40 10.46 -13.06
N ASN A 87 7.91 9.35 -12.51
CA ASN A 87 7.34 8.02 -12.70
C ASN A 87 6.28 7.66 -11.65
N PHE A 88 5.95 8.60 -10.74
CA PHE A 88 4.96 8.36 -9.70
C PHE A 88 3.56 8.18 -10.32
N LEU A 89 2.95 7.02 -10.09
CA LEU A 89 1.62 6.71 -10.60
C LEU A 89 0.54 7.39 -9.77
N SER A 90 -0.44 7.96 -10.46
CA SER A 90 -1.60 8.58 -9.82
C SER A 90 -2.49 7.54 -9.15
N ILE A 91 -3.29 7.97 -8.17
CA ILE A 91 -4.31 7.12 -7.54
C ILE A 91 -5.26 6.53 -8.58
N ALA A 92 -5.70 7.32 -9.56
CA ALA A 92 -6.59 6.83 -10.63
C ALA A 92 -5.94 5.72 -11.45
N THR A 93 -4.64 5.84 -11.75
CA THR A 93 -3.88 4.80 -12.46
C THR A 93 -3.79 3.52 -11.63
N LEU A 94 -3.48 3.64 -10.34
CA LEU A 94 -3.37 2.51 -9.43
C LEU A 94 -4.70 1.78 -9.25
N LEU A 95 -5.81 2.51 -9.10
CA LEU A 95 -7.14 1.94 -9.01
C LEU A 95 -7.54 1.21 -10.30
N LYS A 96 -7.18 1.77 -11.45
CA LYS A 96 -7.41 1.11 -12.74
C LYS A 96 -6.65 -0.21 -12.86
N ILE A 97 -5.41 -0.29 -12.36
CA ILE A 97 -4.64 -1.54 -12.35
C ILE A 97 -5.38 -2.61 -11.54
N ILE A 98 -5.89 -2.26 -10.35
CA ILE A 98 -6.67 -3.17 -9.49
C ILE A 98 -7.94 -3.64 -10.22
N GLU A 99 -8.69 -2.71 -10.81
CA GLU A 99 -9.92 -3.00 -11.56
C GLU A 99 -9.65 -3.93 -12.77
N ASP A 100 -8.64 -3.60 -13.57
CA ASP A 100 -8.24 -4.40 -14.74
C ASP A 100 -7.78 -5.80 -14.34
N TYR A 101 -7.15 -5.97 -13.17
CA TYR A 101 -6.75 -7.28 -12.64
C TYR A 101 -7.99 -8.11 -12.25
N ASN A 102 -8.90 -7.53 -11.46
CA ASN A 102 -10.11 -8.21 -11.01
C ASN A 102 -11.02 -8.63 -12.16
N ASN A 103 -11.08 -7.84 -13.24
CA ASN A 103 -11.86 -8.16 -14.43
C ASN A 103 -11.27 -9.30 -15.29
N ARG A 104 -10.01 -9.70 -15.07
CA ARG A 104 -9.37 -10.82 -15.78
C ARG A 104 -9.55 -12.17 -15.08
N GLU A 105 -9.90 -12.15 -13.79
CA GLU A 105 -10.17 -13.35 -13.00
C GLU A 105 -11.65 -13.78 -13.04
N LEU A 106 -12.51 -13.02 -13.74
CA LEU A 106 -13.91 -13.31 -14.04
C LEU A 106 -14.08 -13.90 -15.45
#